data_AF-A0A415U254-F1
#
_entry.id   AF-A0A415U254-F1
#
_cell.length_a   1.000
_cell.length_b   1.000
_cell.length_c   1.000
_cell.angle_alpha   90.00
_cell.angle_beta   90.00
_cell.angle_gamma   90.00
#
_symmetry.space_group_name_H-M   'P 1'
#
loop_
_entity.id
_entity.type
_entity.pdbx_description
1 polymer ?
#
loop_
_entity_poly.entity_id
_entity_poly.type
_entity_poly.pdbx_seq_one_letter_code
_entity_poly.pdbx_strand_id
1 'polypeptide(L)'
;MEVEKMNEIRLKAYGFSMEAVGSKKFIAQEREAFLDFTEEKVSKAAMKLSGNDARAEVHSQEVRNRENAEHGEDLVTMTHKTTQPISLEWIQEVVRLGRARDYFSEGDTIDIEFDGEVIQHDIIGIDAEKLVDKSLEHSITIQMHDLVMEERPFDTTGDYGSNVWETSELRKYLQSEEFRERYKKLIPYLTKVVKENNSGDDTEDLFFLLSADEVDPKKTPYKYYEDVTNRQKKNADGETDYHRLRSAYRGLSSNTWYVNSSGYVNYGDAIHASRCAPACTIA
;
A
#
# COMPACT_ATOMS: atom_id res chain seq x y z
N MET A 1 29.19 -53.17 -0.66
CA MET A 1 28.87 -52.05 0.24
C MET A 1 28.05 -51.06 -0.55
N GLU A 2 26.72 -51.07 -0.40
CA GLU A 2 25.87 -50.03 -0.96
C GLU A 2 26.08 -48.75 -0.15
N VAL A 3 26.41 -47.66 -0.83
CA VAL A 3 26.48 -46.33 -0.24
C VAL A 3 25.05 -45.82 -0.12
N GLU A 4 24.51 -45.73 1.10
CA GLU A 4 23.20 -45.13 1.35
C GLU A 4 23.20 -43.69 0.83
N LYS A 5 22.33 -43.40 -0.16
CA LYS A 5 22.15 -42.06 -0.71
C LYS A 5 21.56 -41.15 0.37
N MET A 6 22.35 -40.19 0.84
CA MET A 6 21.86 -39.11 1.71
C MET A 6 21.00 -38.16 0.90
N ASN A 7 19.87 -37.75 1.47
CA ASN A 7 18.97 -36.75 0.90
C ASN A 7 19.03 -35.50 1.79
N GLU A 8 18.63 -34.36 1.24
CA GLU A 8 18.49 -33.09 1.95
C GLU A 8 17.05 -32.60 1.80
N ILE A 9 16.47 -32.04 2.87
CA ILE A 9 15.17 -31.39 2.84
C ILE A 9 15.25 -30.03 3.54
N ARG A 10 14.49 -29.07 3.02
CA ARG A 10 14.26 -27.76 3.65
C ARG A 10 12.76 -27.58 3.79
N LEU A 11 12.29 -27.39 5.01
CA LEU A 11 10.88 -27.23 5.33
C LEU A 11 10.67 -25.86 5.99
N LYS A 12 9.59 -25.17 5.61
CA LYS A 12 9.15 -23.92 6.21
C LYS A 12 7.66 -24.02 6.53
N ALA A 13 7.28 -23.75 7.77
CA ALA A 13 5.88 -23.72 8.20
C ALA A 13 5.73 -22.80 9.42
N TYR A 14 4.69 -21.95 9.44
CA TYR A 14 4.32 -21.11 10.59
C TYR A 14 5.47 -20.27 11.16
N GLY A 15 6.35 -19.74 10.30
CA GLY A 15 7.52 -18.95 10.71
C GLY A 15 8.72 -19.78 11.19
N PHE A 16 8.64 -21.11 11.20
CA PHE A 16 9.77 -21.98 11.53
C PHE A 16 10.40 -22.56 10.27
N SER A 17 11.72 -22.72 10.28
CA SER A 17 12.48 -23.40 9.23
C SER A 17 13.29 -24.55 9.78
N MET A 18 13.38 -25.64 9.02
CA MET A 18 14.23 -26.79 9.32
C MET A 18 14.98 -27.25 8.08
N GLU A 19 16.27 -27.54 8.23
CA GLU A 19 17.09 -28.22 7.23
C GLU A 19 17.61 -29.53 7.81
N ALA A 20 17.44 -30.64 7.10
CA ALA A 20 17.88 -31.96 7.54
C ALA A 20 18.51 -32.76 6.41
N VAL A 21 19.62 -33.44 6.70
CA VAL A 21 20.35 -34.30 5.76
C VAL A 21 20.48 -35.71 6.33
N GLY A 22 20.04 -36.73 5.60
CA GLY A 22 20.11 -38.10 6.07
C GLY A 22 19.46 -39.13 5.16
N SER A 23 19.31 -40.36 5.67
CA SER A 23 18.60 -41.42 4.94
C SER A 23 17.13 -41.04 4.72
N LYS A 24 16.47 -41.67 3.73
CA LYS A 24 15.03 -41.42 3.47
C LYS A 24 14.17 -41.62 4.72
N LYS A 25 14.50 -42.62 5.54
CA LYS A 25 13.79 -42.94 6.77
C LYS A 25 13.97 -41.84 7.83
N PHE A 26 15.18 -41.31 7.94
CA PHE A 26 15.50 -40.18 8.83
C PHE A 26 14.74 -38.92 8.42
N ILE A 27 14.76 -38.56 7.13
CA ILE A 27 14.04 -37.37 6.63
C ILE A 27 12.53 -37.47 6.86
N ALA A 28 11.93 -38.64 6.63
CA ALA A 28 10.51 -38.83 6.90
C ALA A 28 10.19 -38.62 8.38
N GLN A 29 11.04 -39.15 9.28
CA GLN A 29 10.88 -38.98 10.72
C GLN A 29 11.03 -37.51 11.15
N GLU A 30 12.04 -36.80 10.66
CA GLU A 30 12.26 -35.38 10.96
C GLU A 30 11.13 -34.50 10.40
N ARG A 31 10.61 -34.82 9.21
CA ARG A 31 9.46 -34.10 8.63
C ARG A 31 8.21 -34.20 9.50
N GLU A 32 7.85 -35.41 9.95
CA GLU A 32 6.67 -35.60 10.81
C GLU A 32 6.88 -34.94 12.18
N ALA A 33 8.08 -35.07 12.77
CA ALA A 33 8.41 -34.40 14.03
C ALA A 33 8.34 -32.86 13.92
N PHE A 34 8.73 -32.29 12.78
CA PHE A 34 8.63 -30.86 12.52
C PHE A 34 7.17 -30.39 12.38
N LEU A 35 6.32 -31.18 11.72
CA LEU A 35 4.89 -30.88 11.60
C LEU A 35 4.20 -30.96 12.97
N ASP A 36 4.42 -32.03 13.73
CA ASP A 36 3.89 -32.17 15.11
C ASP A 36 4.34 -31.01 16.01
N PHE A 37 5.62 -30.63 15.93
CA PHE A 37 6.16 -29.51 16.70
C PHE A 37 5.50 -28.18 16.35
N THR A 38 5.34 -27.90 15.06
CA THR A 38 4.71 -26.65 14.60
C THR A 38 3.22 -26.60 14.94
N GLU A 39 2.50 -27.72 14.81
CA GLU A 39 1.09 -27.83 15.17
C GLU A 39 0.87 -27.73 16.69
N GLU A 40 1.73 -28.33 17.51
CA GLU A 40 1.70 -28.19 18.98
C GLU A 40 1.98 -26.74 19.41
N LYS A 41 2.96 -26.07 18.77
CA LYS A 41 3.29 -24.68 19.07
C LYS A 41 2.18 -23.71 18.67
N VAL A 42 1.57 -23.93 17.51
CA VAL A 42 0.41 -23.16 17.04
C VAL A 42 -0.80 -23.42 17.94
N SER A 43 -1.05 -24.67 18.34
CA SER A 43 -2.15 -25.02 19.24
C SER A 43 -1.97 -24.45 20.65
N LYS A 44 -0.74 -24.46 21.19
CA LYS A 44 -0.42 -23.82 22.49
C LYS A 44 -0.48 -22.30 22.41
N ALA A 45 -0.09 -21.71 21.29
CA ALA A 45 -0.27 -20.28 21.05
C ALA A 45 -1.77 -19.93 20.97
N ALA A 46 -2.57 -20.72 20.25
CA ALA A 46 -4.02 -20.57 20.16
C ALA A 46 -4.73 -20.75 21.52
N MET A 47 -4.30 -21.71 22.35
CA MET A 47 -4.80 -21.86 23.72
C MET A 47 -4.35 -20.72 24.67
N LYS A 48 -3.20 -20.09 24.43
CA LYS A 48 -2.79 -18.88 25.16
C LYS A 48 -3.57 -17.64 24.72
N LEU A 49 -3.98 -17.57 23.45
CA LEU A 49 -4.80 -16.49 22.89
C LEU A 49 -6.25 -16.51 23.41
N SER A 50 -6.75 -17.64 23.92
CA SER A 50 -8.10 -17.71 24.51
C SER A 50 -8.18 -17.26 25.97
N GLY A 51 -7.03 -17.00 26.62
CA GLY A 51 -6.97 -16.59 28.02
C GLY A 51 -6.02 -15.42 28.23
N ASN A 52 -6.54 -14.20 28.08
CA ASN A 52 -5.97 -12.91 28.49
C ASN A 52 -4.48 -12.67 28.16
N ASP A 53 -4.20 -11.72 27.26
CA ASP A 53 -3.36 -10.55 27.56
C ASP A 53 -2.79 -9.93 26.27
N ALA A 54 -3.13 -8.66 26.05
CA ALA A 54 -2.49 -7.74 25.08
C ALA A 54 -0.97 -7.59 25.24
N ARG A 55 -0.37 -8.23 26.26
CA ARG A 55 1.07 -8.20 26.57
C ARG A 55 1.87 -9.31 25.89
N ALA A 56 1.26 -10.44 25.56
CA ALA A 56 1.94 -11.56 24.89
C ALA A 56 2.08 -11.35 23.38
N GLU A 57 1.12 -10.64 22.79
CA GLU A 57 1.10 -10.30 21.37
C GLU A 57 2.25 -9.33 21.01
N VAL A 58 2.45 -8.29 21.84
CA VAL A 58 3.55 -7.34 21.70
C VAL A 58 4.92 -8.03 21.72
N HIS A 59 5.11 -9.03 22.59
CA HIS A 59 6.41 -9.72 22.71
C HIS A 59 6.71 -10.68 21.54
N SER A 60 5.69 -11.28 20.91
CA SER A 60 5.88 -12.12 19.72
C SER A 60 6.03 -11.32 18.43
N GLN A 61 5.53 -10.09 18.40
CA GLN A 61 5.80 -9.12 17.36
C GLN A 61 7.24 -8.58 17.45
N GLU A 62 7.74 -8.31 18.67
CA GLU A 62 9.12 -7.87 18.93
C GLU A 62 10.19 -8.85 18.42
N VAL A 63 9.94 -10.15 18.56
CA VAL A 63 10.91 -11.18 18.17
C VAL A 63 10.96 -11.33 16.64
N ARG A 64 9.81 -11.36 15.97
CA ARG A 64 9.73 -11.42 14.49
C ARG A 64 10.31 -10.18 13.82
N ASN A 65 10.02 -8.99 14.37
CA ASN A 65 10.55 -7.73 13.84
C ASN A 65 12.08 -7.61 14.01
N ARG A 66 12.67 -8.24 15.04
CA ARG A 66 14.13 -8.31 15.20
C ARG A 66 14.79 -9.27 14.22
N GLU A 67 14.15 -10.41 13.92
CA GLU A 67 14.65 -11.37 12.94
C GLU A 67 14.64 -10.78 11.52
N ASN A 68 13.62 -10.00 11.16
CA ASN A 68 13.53 -9.31 9.85
C ASN A 68 14.58 -8.19 9.69
N ALA A 69 14.93 -7.50 10.79
CA ALA A 69 15.96 -6.47 10.79
C ALA A 69 17.39 -7.01 10.59
N GLU A 70 17.66 -8.27 10.96
CA GLU A 70 18.96 -8.92 10.76
C GLU A 70 19.15 -9.48 9.32
N HIS A 71 18.11 -9.45 8.48
CA HIS A 71 18.13 -9.97 7.11
C HIS A 71 18.05 -8.92 6.00
N GLY A 72 18.02 -7.63 6.34
CA GLY A 72 18.04 -6.54 5.36
C GLY A 72 16.74 -6.39 4.57
N GLU A 73 15.60 -6.75 5.17
CA GLU A 73 14.27 -6.55 4.58
C GLU A 73 13.89 -5.06 4.51
N ASP A 74 13.01 -4.70 3.58
CA ASP A 74 12.50 -3.35 3.38
C ASP A 74 11.53 -2.96 4.53
N LEU A 75 12.13 -2.48 5.62
CA LEU A 75 11.43 -2.08 6.84
C LEU A 75 10.74 -0.71 6.70
N VAL A 76 9.54 -0.63 7.24
CA VAL A 76 8.65 0.53 7.26
C VAL A 76 8.16 0.77 8.69
N THR A 77 7.98 2.03 9.10
CA THR A 77 7.44 2.38 10.42
C THR A 77 5.96 2.78 10.30
N MET A 78 5.12 2.36 11.27
CA MET A 78 3.71 2.76 11.36
C MET A 78 3.45 3.58 12.61
N THR A 79 2.62 4.62 12.54
CA THR A 79 2.51 5.58 13.67
C THR A 79 1.28 5.42 14.58
N HIS A 80 0.38 4.46 14.39
CA HIS A 80 -0.88 4.45 15.18
C HIS A 80 -1.16 3.22 16.06
N LYS A 81 -0.49 2.07 15.85
CA LYS A 81 -0.67 0.88 16.73
C LYS A 81 0.62 0.19 17.19
N THR A 82 1.73 0.34 16.47
CA THR A 82 3.01 -0.28 16.83
C THR A 82 4.17 0.62 16.44
N THR A 83 5.02 1.02 17.40
CA THR A 83 6.28 1.75 17.16
C THR A 83 7.40 0.87 16.62
N GLN A 84 7.09 -0.33 16.12
CA GLN A 84 8.08 -1.28 15.65
C GLN A 84 8.10 -1.29 14.13
N PRO A 85 9.29 -1.36 13.51
CA PRO A 85 9.40 -1.53 12.08
C PRO A 85 8.71 -2.82 11.66
N ILE A 86 7.86 -2.75 10.64
CA ILE A 86 7.23 -3.89 9.96
C ILE A 86 7.68 -3.87 8.49
N SER A 87 7.81 -5.04 7.86
CA SER A 87 8.22 -5.11 6.45
C SER A 87 7.03 -5.00 5.50
N LEU A 88 7.28 -4.54 4.27
CA LEU A 88 6.27 -4.49 3.21
C LEU A 88 5.74 -5.89 2.85
N GLU A 89 6.60 -6.91 2.94
CA GLU A 89 6.22 -8.32 2.80
C GLU A 89 5.15 -8.70 3.81
N TRP A 90 5.35 -8.33 5.08
CA TRP A 90 4.40 -8.65 6.13
C TRP A 90 3.07 -7.93 5.93
N ILE A 91 3.12 -6.66 5.53
CA ILE A 91 1.90 -5.89 5.17
C ILE A 91 1.14 -6.62 4.06
N GLN A 92 1.82 -6.99 2.97
CA GLN A 92 1.19 -7.72 1.88
C GLN A 92 0.63 -9.08 2.34
N GLU A 93 1.36 -9.83 3.19
CA GLU A 93 0.90 -11.11 3.71
C GLU A 93 -0.40 -10.96 4.51
N VAL A 94 -0.46 -10.02 5.46
CA VAL A 94 -1.68 -9.84 6.27
C VAL A 94 -2.85 -9.32 5.43
N VAL A 95 -2.58 -8.54 4.39
CA VAL A 95 -3.58 -8.10 3.40
C VAL A 95 -4.12 -9.31 2.65
N ARG A 96 -3.26 -10.13 2.05
CA ARG A 96 -3.67 -11.34 1.31
C ARG A 96 -4.45 -12.34 2.14
N LEU A 97 -4.18 -12.41 3.44
CA LEU A 97 -4.91 -13.26 4.38
C LEU A 97 -6.28 -12.69 4.78
N GLY A 98 -6.67 -11.50 4.30
CA GLY A 98 -7.92 -10.83 4.67
C GLY A 98 -7.91 -10.29 6.10
N ARG A 99 -6.72 -10.09 6.68
CA ARG A 99 -6.52 -9.69 8.07
C ARG A 99 -6.11 -8.23 8.25
N ALA A 100 -6.14 -7.43 7.17
CA ALA A 100 -5.76 -6.03 7.21
C ALA A 100 -6.48 -5.25 8.34
N ARG A 101 -7.78 -5.50 8.58
CA ARG A 101 -8.56 -4.83 9.62
C ARG A 101 -8.19 -5.23 11.06
N ASP A 102 -7.48 -6.34 11.26
CA ASP A 102 -6.96 -6.71 12.58
C ASP A 102 -5.81 -5.78 13.00
N TYR A 103 -5.03 -5.31 12.03
CA TYR A 103 -3.78 -4.57 12.26
C TYR A 103 -3.88 -3.09 11.90
N PHE A 104 -4.69 -2.75 10.90
CA PHE A 104 -4.74 -1.42 10.30
C PHE A 104 -6.12 -0.78 10.41
N SER A 105 -6.14 0.53 10.32
CA SER A 105 -7.35 1.34 10.27
C SER A 105 -7.15 2.49 9.29
N GLU A 106 -8.23 2.92 8.64
CA GLU A 106 -8.17 4.09 7.77
C GLU A 106 -7.72 5.31 8.61
N GLY A 107 -6.71 6.05 8.13
CA GLY A 107 -6.03 7.12 8.85
C GLY A 107 -4.74 6.72 9.59
N ASP A 108 -4.42 5.42 9.68
CA ASP A 108 -3.08 5.00 10.09
C ASP A 108 -2.05 5.44 9.03
N THR A 109 -0.85 5.80 9.47
CA THR A 109 0.25 6.21 8.58
C THR A 109 1.31 5.12 8.44
N ILE A 110 1.92 5.07 7.26
CA ILE A 110 2.97 4.14 6.84
C ILE A 110 4.12 4.96 6.24
N ASP A 111 5.35 4.73 6.72
CA ASP A 111 6.55 5.43 6.26
C ASP A 111 7.22 4.71 5.08
N ILE A 112 7.14 5.25 3.87
CA ILE A 112 7.66 4.62 2.64
C ILE A 112 8.84 5.40 2.07
N GLU A 113 9.84 4.69 1.56
CA GLU A 113 10.94 5.29 0.81
C GLU A 113 10.45 5.84 -0.55
N PHE A 114 10.71 7.13 -0.77
CA PHE A 114 10.43 7.88 -1.99
C PHE A 114 11.61 8.80 -2.31
N ASP A 115 12.21 8.68 -3.50
CA ASP A 115 13.41 9.44 -3.90
C ASP A 115 14.60 9.33 -2.91
N GLY A 116 14.71 8.20 -2.20
CA GLY A 116 15.74 7.97 -1.19
C GLY A 116 15.48 8.66 0.16
N GLU A 117 14.33 9.34 0.31
CA GLU A 117 13.83 9.87 1.58
C GLU A 117 12.66 9.03 2.09
N VAL A 118 12.38 9.09 3.39
CA VAL A 118 11.22 8.41 3.98
C VAL A 118 10.09 9.42 4.12
N ILE A 119 8.97 9.17 3.45
CA ILE A 119 7.78 10.01 3.49
C ILE A 119 6.58 9.24 4.04
N GLN A 120 5.60 9.96 4.58
CA GLN A 120 4.41 9.34 5.16
C GLN A 120 3.32 9.13 4.12
N HIS A 121 2.63 7.99 4.23
CA HIS A 121 1.42 7.67 3.49
C HIS A 121 0.28 7.32 4.44
N ASP A 122 -0.89 7.87 4.19
CA ASP A 122 -2.13 7.53 4.90
C ASP A 122 -2.75 6.27 4.30
N ILE A 123 -3.19 5.33 5.13
CA ILE A 123 -4.13 4.28 4.72
C ILE A 123 -5.49 4.93 4.51
N ILE A 124 -5.90 5.10 3.26
CA ILE A 124 -7.18 5.75 2.94
C ILE A 124 -8.33 4.75 2.80
N GLY A 125 -8.03 3.47 2.51
CA GLY A 125 -9.04 2.45 2.33
C GLY A 125 -8.52 1.02 2.56
N ILE A 126 -9.42 0.15 3.01
CA ILE A 126 -9.20 -1.29 3.13
C ILE A 126 -10.33 -1.98 2.36
N ASP A 127 -9.98 -2.79 1.37
CA ASP A 127 -10.89 -3.44 0.42
C ASP A 127 -11.81 -2.44 -0.31
N ALA A 128 -11.29 -1.25 -0.61
CA ALA A 128 -12.02 -0.17 -1.26
C ALA A 128 -11.92 -0.17 -2.79
N GLU A 129 -10.94 -0.87 -3.35
CA GLU A 129 -10.59 -0.79 -4.76
C GLU A 129 -11.10 -1.96 -5.60
N LYS A 130 -11.37 -1.67 -6.88
CA LYS A 130 -11.62 -2.69 -7.88
C LYS A 130 -10.29 -3.14 -8.48
N LEU A 131 -9.75 -4.25 -7.97
CA LEU A 131 -8.48 -4.79 -8.44
C LEU A 131 -8.56 -5.28 -9.89
N VAL A 132 -7.52 -5.03 -10.68
CA VAL A 132 -7.42 -5.55 -12.06
C VAL A 132 -7.21 -7.06 -12.04
N ASP A 133 -6.25 -7.52 -11.23
CA ASP A 133 -6.02 -8.96 -11.00
C ASP A 133 -7.16 -9.54 -10.16
N LYS A 134 -7.95 -10.43 -10.78
CA LYS A 134 -9.12 -11.07 -10.14
C LYS A 134 -8.75 -12.23 -9.22
N SER A 135 -7.48 -12.61 -9.14
CA SER A 135 -6.99 -13.59 -8.17
C SER A 135 -6.73 -12.96 -6.79
N LEU A 136 -6.65 -11.63 -6.72
CA LEU A 136 -6.50 -10.88 -5.48
C LEU A 136 -7.89 -10.45 -4.98
N GLU A 137 -8.17 -10.71 -3.70
CA GLU A 137 -9.46 -10.40 -3.07
C GLU A 137 -9.38 -9.22 -2.09
N HIS A 138 -8.23 -9.06 -1.44
CA HIS A 138 -8.03 -8.09 -0.38
C HIS A 138 -6.95 -7.08 -0.73
N SER A 139 -7.10 -5.85 -0.24
CA SER A 139 -6.17 -4.77 -0.53
C SER A 139 -6.18 -3.67 0.54
N ILE A 140 -5.08 -2.93 0.60
CA ILE A 140 -5.06 -1.61 1.26
C ILE A 140 -4.64 -0.55 0.26
N THR A 141 -5.31 0.60 0.31
CA THR A 141 -4.99 1.76 -0.50
C THR A 141 -4.31 2.80 0.36
N ILE A 142 -3.13 3.23 -0.08
CA ILE A 142 -2.33 4.24 0.60
C ILE A 142 -2.17 5.48 -0.28
N GLN A 143 -2.07 6.66 0.33
CA GLN A 143 -1.83 7.92 -0.39
C GLN A 143 -0.77 8.73 0.34
N MET A 144 0.10 9.43 -0.39
CA MET A 144 1.03 10.40 0.20
C MET A 144 0.29 11.35 1.15
N HIS A 145 0.78 11.47 2.39
CA HIS A 145 0.22 12.36 3.40
C HIS A 145 0.33 13.82 2.96
N ASP A 146 1.54 14.21 2.56
CA ASP A 146 1.91 15.56 2.13
C ASP A 146 2.27 15.65 0.63
N LEU A 147 2.30 16.87 0.13
CA LEU A 147 2.60 17.25 -1.25
C LEU A 147 4.12 17.45 -1.44
N VAL A 148 4.83 16.33 -1.43
CA VAL A 148 6.30 16.29 -1.60
C VAL A 148 6.74 16.34 -3.06
N MET A 149 5.82 16.10 -4.00
CA MET A 149 6.11 16.12 -5.43
C MET A 149 6.19 17.54 -6.00
N GLU A 150 6.96 17.67 -7.07
CA GLU A 150 7.02 18.87 -7.89
C GLU A 150 5.68 19.18 -8.55
N GLU A 151 5.43 20.47 -8.81
CA GLU A 151 4.24 20.90 -9.54
C GLU A 151 4.30 20.42 -10.99
N ARG A 152 3.19 19.86 -11.48
CA ARG A 152 3.05 19.45 -12.87
C ARG A 152 1.69 19.88 -13.42
N PRO A 153 1.61 20.28 -14.70
CA PRO A 153 0.33 20.47 -15.36
C PRO A 153 -0.41 19.13 -15.45
N PHE A 154 -1.73 19.19 -15.49
CA PHE A 154 -2.53 18.00 -15.80
C PHE A 154 -2.28 17.56 -17.24
N ASP A 155 -2.34 18.53 -18.16
CA ASP A 155 -2.08 18.33 -19.59
C ASP A 155 -1.80 19.68 -20.27
N THR A 156 -0.81 19.73 -21.15
CA THR A 156 -0.41 20.94 -21.89
C THR A 156 -0.88 20.96 -23.34
N THR A 157 -1.72 20.01 -23.75
CA THR A 157 -2.20 19.91 -25.13
C THR A 157 -3.21 21.03 -25.44
N GLY A 158 -2.90 21.87 -26.43
CA GLY A 158 -3.74 22.99 -26.84
C GLY A 158 -3.60 24.22 -25.95
N ASP A 159 -4.38 25.27 -26.24
CA ASP A 159 -4.19 26.60 -25.61
C ASP A 159 -4.43 26.61 -24.08
N TYR A 160 -5.28 25.70 -23.58
CA TYR A 160 -5.68 25.63 -22.16
C TYR A 160 -5.53 24.24 -21.54
N GLY A 161 -4.91 23.30 -22.27
CA GLY A 161 -4.81 21.89 -21.85
C GLY A 161 -6.09 21.07 -22.08
N SER A 162 -5.98 19.76 -21.86
CA SER A 162 -7.09 18.79 -21.91
C SER A 162 -7.44 18.28 -20.51
N ASN A 163 -8.73 18.13 -20.20
CA ASN A 163 -9.17 17.54 -18.93
C ASN A 163 -9.43 16.02 -18.97
N VAL A 164 -8.95 15.32 -20.01
CA VAL A 164 -9.13 13.88 -20.18
C VAL A 164 -8.04 13.11 -19.44
N TRP A 165 -8.37 12.47 -18.31
CA TRP A 165 -7.39 11.74 -17.47
C TRP A 165 -6.64 10.66 -18.24
N GLU A 166 -7.37 9.82 -18.97
CA GLU A 166 -6.88 8.66 -19.71
C GLU A 166 -5.63 8.97 -20.54
N THR A 167 -5.65 10.11 -21.25
CA THR A 167 -4.62 10.54 -22.20
C THR A 167 -3.72 11.65 -21.67
N SER A 168 -3.97 12.12 -20.44
CA SER A 168 -3.26 13.24 -19.83
C SER A 168 -1.75 12.98 -19.67
N GLU A 169 -0.97 14.05 -19.80
CA GLU A 169 0.47 14.02 -19.53
C GLU A 169 0.80 13.65 -18.08
N LEU A 170 0.00 14.14 -17.12
CA LEU A 170 0.19 13.79 -15.71
C LEU A 170 -0.01 12.29 -15.45
N ARG A 171 -1.04 11.66 -16.04
CA ARG A 171 -1.23 10.21 -15.91
C ARG A 171 -0.07 9.45 -16.55
N LYS A 172 0.36 9.84 -17.76
CA LYS A 172 1.51 9.21 -18.44
C LYS A 172 2.77 9.26 -17.57
N TYR A 173 3.00 10.38 -16.90
CA TYR A 173 4.10 10.53 -15.94
C TYR A 173 3.95 9.57 -14.75
N LEU A 174 2.80 9.53 -14.08
CA LEU A 174 2.58 8.63 -12.93
C LEU A 174 2.67 7.14 -13.30
N GLN A 175 2.41 6.76 -14.56
CA GLN A 175 2.56 5.38 -15.03
C GLN A 175 3.96 5.05 -15.55
N SER A 176 4.87 6.03 -15.64
CA SER A 176 6.19 5.87 -16.24
C SER A 176 7.16 5.07 -15.36
N GLU A 177 8.17 4.46 -15.99
CA GLU A 177 9.28 3.82 -15.27
C GLU A 177 10.09 4.83 -14.44
N GLU A 178 10.20 6.07 -14.91
CA GLU A 178 10.83 7.16 -14.15
C GLU A 178 10.12 7.37 -12.80
N PHE A 179 8.80 7.43 -12.80
CA PHE A 179 8.03 7.59 -11.56
C PHE A 179 8.10 6.34 -10.67
N ARG A 180 8.13 5.14 -11.26
CA ARG A 180 8.25 3.89 -10.50
C ARG A 180 9.58 3.76 -9.77
N GLU A 181 10.68 4.23 -10.35
CA GLU A 181 11.99 4.18 -9.70
C GLU A 181 12.01 5.04 -8.42
N ARG A 182 11.20 6.10 -8.34
CA ARG A 182 11.01 6.90 -7.11
C ARG A 182 10.49 6.03 -5.95
N TYR A 183 9.74 4.96 -6.24
CA TYR A 183 9.13 4.02 -5.31
C TYR A 183 9.74 2.61 -5.36
N LYS A 184 11.02 2.49 -5.74
CA LYS A 184 11.66 1.20 -6.05
C LYS A 184 11.32 0.04 -5.11
N LYS A 185 11.34 0.30 -3.80
CA LYS A 185 11.04 -0.70 -2.76
C LYS A 185 9.56 -1.05 -2.67
N LEU A 186 8.65 -0.11 -2.93
CA LEU A 186 7.21 -0.35 -2.82
C LEU A 186 6.64 -1.11 -4.04
N ILE A 187 7.22 -0.91 -5.24
CA ILE A 187 6.71 -1.47 -6.50
C ILE A 187 6.37 -2.98 -6.45
N PRO A 188 7.19 -3.87 -5.85
CA PRO A 188 6.91 -5.31 -5.83
C PRO A 188 5.60 -5.69 -5.12
N TYR A 189 5.07 -4.81 -4.28
CA TYR A 189 3.87 -5.08 -3.48
C TYR A 189 2.60 -4.45 -4.06
N LEU A 190 2.74 -3.64 -5.11
CA LEU A 190 1.62 -2.90 -5.68
C LEU A 190 0.84 -3.73 -6.70
N THR A 191 -0.47 -3.48 -6.75
CA THR A 191 -1.36 -3.99 -7.78
C THR A 191 -2.06 -2.86 -8.52
N LYS A 192 -2.48 -3.12 -9.76
CA LYS A 192 -3.26 -2.16 -10.54
C LYS A 192 -4.72 -2.19 -10.10
N VAL A 193 -5.34 -1.02 -10.16
CA VAL A 193 -6.76 -0.83 -9.86
C VAL A 193 -7.49 -0.19 -11.05
N VAL A 194 -8.78 -0.48 -11.17
CA VAL A 194 -9.65 0.13 -12.17
C VAL A 194 -10.17 1.45 -11.62
N LYS A 195 -9.93 2.57 -12.32
CA LYS A 195 -10.43 3.89 -11.97
C LYS A 195 -11.48 4.36 -12.98
N GLU A 196 -12.67 4.65 -12.47
CA GLU A 196 -13.81 5.08 -13.28
C GLU A 196 -13.71 6.58 -13.58
N ASN A 197 -13.57 6.96 -14.85
CA ASN A 197 -13.33 8.35 -15.23
C ASN A 197 -14.63 9.04 -15.71
N ASN A 198 -14.80 10.32 -15.32
CA ASN A 198 -15.95 11.12 -15.76
C ASN A 198 -15.70 11.84 -17.11
N SER A 199 -14.56 11.54 -17.74
CA SER A 199 -14.14 11.96 -19.08
C SER A 199 -13.07 10.99 -19.60
N GLY A 200 -13.15 10.58 -20.87
CA GLY A 200 -12.34 9.50 -21.42
C GLY A 200 -12.81 8.12 -20.95
N ASP A 201 -12.02 7.09 -21.27
CA ASP A 201 -12.27 5.71 -20.84
C ASP A 201 -11.78 5.46 -19.41
N ASP A 202 -12.31 4.41 -18.77
CA ASP A 202 -11.80 3.90 -17.50
C ASP A 202 -10.34 3.45 -17.64
N THR A 203 -9.55 3.65 -16.58
CA THR A 203 -8.11 3.37 -16.60
C THR A 203 -7.72 2.26 -15.65
N GLU A 204 -6.68 1.52 -16.02
CA GLU A 204 -5.97 0.60 -15.12
C GLU A 204 -4.66 1.26 -14.67
N ASP A 205 -4.61 1.65 -13.40
CA ASP A 205 -3.54 2.50 -12.88
C ASP A 205 -2.82 1.82 -11.70
N LEU A 206 -1.48 1.87 -11.72
CA LEU A 206 -0.66 1.43 -10.58
C LEU A 206 -0.56 2.54 -9.53
N PHE A 207 -0.33 3.77 -10.00
CA PHE A 207 -0.45 5.01 -9.23
C PHE A 207 -1.59 5.84 -9.79
N PHE A 208 -2.43 6.43 -8.96
CA PHE A 208 -3.58 7.22 -9.42
C PHE A 208 -3.81 8.43 -8.54
N LEU A 209 -4.50 9.43 -9.09
CA LEU A 209 -5.07 10.51 -8.29
C LEU A 209 -6.51 10.17 -7.93
N LEU A 210 -6.99 10.70 -6.82
CA LEU A 210 -8.40 10.58 -6.46
C LEU A 210 -9.26 11.47 -7.38
N SER A 211 -10.50 11.06 -7.59
CA SER A 211 -11.54 11.86 -8.24
C SER A 211 -12.22 12.81 -7.26
N ALA A 212 -12.96 13.78 -7.79
CA ALA A 212 -13.81 14.68 -6.99
C ALA A 212 -14.84 13.90 -6.15
N ASP A 213 -15.38 12.80 -6.69
CA ASP A 213 -16.35 11.96 -5.98
C ASP A 213 -15.67 11.08 -4.91
N GLU A 214 -14.45 10.63 -5.16
CA GLU A 214 -13.68 9.84 -4.18
C GLU A 214 -13.22 10.65 -2.97
N VAL A 215 -13.15 11.98 -3.06
CA VAL A 215 -12.89 12.84 -1.90
C VAL A 215 -14.17 13.45 -1.30
N ASP A 216 -15.33 13.32 -1.95
CA ASP A 216 -16.62 13.84 -1.47
C ASP A 216 -17.14 12.96 -0.31
N PRO A 217 -17.50 13.53 0.86
CA PRO A 217 -17.78 12.72 2.05
C PRO A 217 -19.12 11.96 1.94
N LYS A 218 -19.94 12.27 0.92
CA LYS A 218 -21.22 11.60 0.66
C LYS A 218 -21.12 10.49 -0.37
N LYS A 219 -19.99 10.40 -1.09
CA LYS A 219 -19.79 9.47 -2.20
C LYS A 219 -18.55 8.61 -2.06
N THR A 220 -17.61 9.02 -1.22
CA THR A 220 -16.31 8.39 -1.11
C THR A 220 -16.42 6.91 -0.73
N PRO A 221 -15.67 6.03 -1.39
CA PRO A 221 -15.47 4.65 -0.91
C PRO A 221 -14.43 4.59 0.21
N TYR A 222 -13.71 5.69 0.46
CA TYR A 222 -12.63 5.77 1.45
C TYR A 222 -13.16 6.45 2.69
N LYS A 223 -13.36 5.66 3.76
CA LYS A 223 -13.80 6.17 5.07
C LYS A 223 -12.94 7.36 5.56
N TYR A 224 -11.66 7.38 5.17
CA TYR A 224 -10.73 8.48 5.43
C TYR A 224 -11.26 9.86 5.00
N TYR A 225 -11.99 9.97 3.88
CA TYR A 225 -12.51 11.26 3.38
C TYR A 225 -13.93 11.61 3.82
N GLU A 226 -14.54 10.80 4.70
CA GLU A 226 -15.74 11.23 5.42
C GLU A 226 -15.44 12.47 6.27
N ASP A 227 -14.23 12.56 6.83
CA ASP A 227 -13.70 13.77 7.41
C ASP A 227 -13.11 14.69 6.33
N VAL A 228 -13.75 15.84 6.14
CA VAL A 228 -13.36 16.82 5.12
C VAL A 228 -12.00 17.45 5.40
N THR A 229 -11.51 17.41 6.64
CA THR A 229 -10.22 17.99 7.03
C THR A 229 -9.05 17.19 6.45
N ASN A 230 -9.23 15.89 6.23
CA ASN A 230 -8.25 14.98 5.63
C ASN A 230 -7.95 15.27 4.15
N ARG A 231 -8.69 16.21 3.54
CA ARG A 231 -8.39 16.70 2.18
C ARG A 231 -7.26 17.71 2.16
N GLN A 232 -6.99 18.39 3.28
CA GLN A 232 -5.90 19.37 3.36
C GLN A 232 -4.58 18.63 3.38
N LYS A 233 -3.62 19.08 2.56
CA LYS A 233 -2.27 18.53 2.51
C LYS A 233 -1.26 19.65 2.54
N LYS A 234 -0.09 19.41 3.13
CA LYS A 234 0.97 20.42 3.22
C LYS A 234 2.01 20.21 2.14
N ASN A 235 2.64 21.28 1.70
CA ASN A 235 3.84 21.22 0.88
C ASN A 235 5.10 21.00 1.75
N ALA A 236 6.27 20.95 1.12
CA ALA A 236 7.56 20.78 1.81
C ALA A 236 7.88 21.88 2.85
N ASP A 237 7.30 23.08 2.71
CA ASP A 237 7.46 24.19 3.66
C ASP A 237 6.49 24.08 4.86
N GLY A 238 5.61 23.08 4.87
CA GLY A 238 4.60 22.85 5.91
C GLY A 238 3.33 23.69 5.75
N GLU A 239 3.17 24.39 4.63
CA GLU A 239 2.00 25.20 4.31
C GLU A 239 0.94 24.39 3.58
N THR A 240 -0.34 24.65 3.83
CA THR A 240 -1.41 23.98 3.07
C THR A 240 -1.46 24.47 1.63
N ASP A 241 -1.59 23.55 0.69
CA ASP A 241 -1.47 23.84 -0.73
C ASP A 241 -2.53 23.11 -1.57
N TYR A 242 -2.61 23.48 -2.85
CA TYR A 242 -3.52 22.90 -3.83
C TYR A 242 -3.02 21.54 -4.30
N HIS A 243 -3.92 20.57 -4.41
CA HIS A 243 -3.57 19.28 -5.02
C HIS A 243 -4.57 18.79 -6.06
N ARG A 244 -4.03 18.22 -7.14
CA ARG A 244 -4.78 17.82 -8.33
C ARG A 244 -5.61 16.55 -8.08
N LEU A 245 -6.82 16.54 -8.65
CA LEU A 245 -7.67 15.35 -8.77
C LEU A 245 -7.75 14.89 -10.23
N ARG A 246 -8.04 13.61 -10.48
CA ARG A 246 -8.13 13.06 -11.85
C ARG A 246 -9.40 13.47 -12.61
N SER A 247 -10.39 14.05 -11.94
CA SER A 247 -11.69 14.33 -12.56
C SER A 247 -11.67 15.52 -13.50
N ALA A 248 -12.42 15.40 -14.59
CA ALA A 248 -12.77 16.48 -15.48
C ALA A 248 -13.90 17.36 -14.90
N TYR A 249 -13.82 18.67 -15.12
CA TYR A 249 -14.96 19.57 -14.94
C TYR A 249 -15.86 19.54 -16.19
N ARG A 250 -17.16 19.33 -16.01
CA ARG A 250 -18.09 19.10 -17.13
C ARG A 250 -18.56 20.38 -17.85
N GLY A 251 -18.24 21.57 -17.32
CA GLY A 251 -18.63 22.83 -17.96
C GLY A 251 -17.61 23.39 -18.96
N LEU A 252 -16.32 23.06 -18.82
CA LEU A 252 -15.23 23.53 -19.67
C LEU A 252 -14.23 22.39 -19.90
N SER A 253 -13.93 22.09 -21.17
CA SER A 253 -13.10 20.94 -21.58
C SER A 253 -11.63 21.04 -21.18
N SER A 254 -11.18 22.23 -20.76
CA SER A 254 -9.83 22.48 -20.24
C SER A 254 -9.76 22.43 -18.73
N ASN A 255 -10.88 22.29 -18.01
CA ASN A 255 -10.88 22.43 -16.56
C ASN A 255 -10.86 21.07 -15.86
N THR A 256 -10.03 20.98 -14.83
CA THR A 256 -9.82 19.78 -14.00
C THR A 256 -10.12 20.12 -12.56
N TRP A 257 -10.49 19.12 -11.77
CA TRP A 257 -10.74 19.32 -10.35
C TRP A 257 -9.45 19.30 -9.52
N TYR A 258 -9.45 20.06 -8.44
CA TYR A 258 -8.41 20.08 -7.43
C TYR A 258 -9.03 20.33 -6.06
N VAL A 259 -8.28 20.07 -4.99
CA VAL A 259 -8.61 20.51 -3.63
C VAL A 259 -7.77 21.73 -3.31
N ASN A 260 -8.39 22.80 -2.81
CA ASN A 260 -7.68 24.01 -2.40
C ASN A 260 -7.01 23.86 -1.02
N SER A 261 -6.19 24.84 -0.64
CA SER A 261 -5.49 24.86 0.66
C SER A 261 -6.41 24.83 1.89
N SER A 262 -7.71 25.08 1.73
CA SER A 262 -8.73 24.98 2.79
C SER A 262 -9.50 23.64 2.79
N GLY A 263 -9.19 22.72 1.87
CA GLY A 263 -9.84 21.41 1.78
C GLY A 263 -11.13 21.38 0.95
N TYR A 264 -11.47 22.47 0.24
CA TYR A 264 -12.62 22.51 -0.66
C TYR A 264 -12.24 22.07 -2.07
N VAL A 265 -13.13 21.32 -2.69
CA VAL A 265 -13.01 20.87 -4.08
C VAL A 265 -13.42 22.02 -5.01
N ASN A 266 -12.55 22.36 -5.97
CA ASN A 266 -12.76 23.42 -6.96
C ASN A 266 -12.14 23.01 -8.30
N TYR A 267 -12.28 23.84 -9.34
CA TYR A 267 -11.76 23.55 -10.67
C TYR A 267 -10.83 24.67 -11.17
N GLY A 268 -9.92 24.29 -12.06
CA GLY A 268 -8.98 25.20 -12.73
C GLY A 268 -8.42 24.58 -14.00
N ASP A 269 -7.73 25.39 -14.79
CA ASP A 269 -7.24 24.97 -16.11
C ASP A 269 -6.22 23.82 -15.98
N ALA A 270 -6.28 22.89 -16.92
CA ALA A 270 -5.42 21.72 -17.00
C ALA A 270 -3.95 22.10 -17.24
N ILE A 271 -3.72 23.23 -17.92
CA ILE A 271 -2.39 23.75 -18.22
C ILE A 271 -1.67 24.36 -16.99
N HIS A 272 -2.42 24.75 -15.95
CA HIS A 272 -1.79 25.27 -14.74
C HIS A 272 -1.11 24.13 -13.99
N ALA A 273 0.13 24.34 -13.57
CA ALA A 273 0.85 23.38 -12.76
C ALA A 273 0.29 23.36 -11.32
N SER A 274 0.18 22.18 -10.73
CA SER A 274 -0.09 22.03 -9.29
C SER A 274 0.58 20.75 -8.79
N ARG A 275 0.74 20.65 -7.47
CA ARG A 275 1.19 19.42 -6.84
C ARG A 275 0.09 18.36 -6.88
N CYS A 276 0.44 17.12 -6.60
CA CYS A 276 -0.50 16.02 -6.45
C CYS A 276 -0.06 15.08 -5.33
N ALA A 277 -1.01 14.30 -4.83
CA ALA A 277 -0.78 13.24 -3.86
C ALA A 277 -1.27 11.90 -4.46
N PRO A 278 -0.42 11.19 -5.21
CA PRO A 278 -0.77 9.90 -5.77
C PRO A 278 -1.09 8.88 -4.68
N ALA A 279 -2.09 8.06 -4.96
CA ALA A 279 -2.43 6.86 -4.23
C ALA A 279 -1.97 5.61 -5.00
N CYS A 280 -1.77 4.51 -4.28
CA CYS A 280 -1.48 3.19 -4.81
C CYS A 280 -2.04 2.11 -3.89
N THR A 281 -2.08 0.86 -4.37
CA THR A 281 -2.74 -0.24 -3.68
C THR A 281 -1.81 -1.42 -3.47
N ILE A 282 -1.69 -1.87 -2.23
CA ILE A 282 -0.94 -3.08 -1.83
C ILE A 282 -1.90 -4.26 -1.78
N ALA A 283 -1.53 -5.38 -2.42
CA ALA A 283 -2.33 -6.62 -2.46
C ALA A 283 -1.48 -7.88 -2.71
#